data_AF-E1YCU6-F1
#
_entry.id   AF-E1YCU6-F1
#
_cell.length_a   1.000
_cell.length_b   1.000
_cell.length_c   1.000
_cell.angle_alpha   90.00
_cell.angle_beta   90.00
_cell.angle_gamma   90.00
#
_symmetry.space_group_name_H-M   'P 1'
#
loop_
_entity.id
_entity.type
_entity.pdbx_description
1 polymer ?
#
loop_
_entity_poly.entity_id
_entity_poly.type
_entity_poly.pdbx_seq_one_letter_code
_entity_poly.pdbx_strand_id
1 'polypeptide(L)'
;MNKDTPFEAKKVIEINFVGSPHSPVKRHLLDTFDDANLPNWDKDTQIGTHEVSPDNALHVKTSASAFGSGTWGFLQLNTDSGAVNIDLTSAWKNAGYCLAYDLQVKISNSEPLYMAGLTFKVAGSGDDREFYGISYLKTKQRKLGVLGPWEQADGIPSGVVPDNVFMDPPIWEGSWPILYQVQYSKPAIVLWKRYLDTNTGVYAFTWLAYKLLASTDFIVGESGNLIPWSNLQIRLIEAYPLNFTTAGTSNTSPLLSGAIVVGPNGSARISGTPVITSGSWASSNVIGILTLTNISGTFSSGENLKVNGTVLAKASGTLGGKSNFIRAYYGDANATNPDTSDIIPNIPTDNNRKRSLRTEIHWPVDNVSDWKAENDYMTLVQWDGVQAPALRLGGSGGDAKEGRAIIEDGSLLTPDSGVIDYSGIALHATGSSADSTYFDDFAVQY
;
A
#
# COMPACT_ATOMS: atom_id res chain seq x y z
N MET A 1 -24.20 -33.11 58.66
CA MET A 1 -23.22 -32.06 58.32
C MET A 1 -21.96 -32.34 59.10
N ASN A 2 -20.88 -32.74 58.42
CA ASN A 2 -19.59 -33.00 59.06
C ASN A 2 -18.73 -31.73 58.95
N LYS A 3 -18.04 -31.36 60.05
CA LYS A 3 -17.46 -30.01 60.27
C LYS A 3 -16.00 -29.86 59.82
N ASP A 4 -15.41 -30.87 59.18
CA ASP A 4 -13.96 -30.97 58.99
C ASP A 4 -13.52 -31.09 57.53
N THR A 5 -14.02 -30.26 56.62
CA THR A 5 -13.47 -30.17 55.26
C THR A 5 -13.14 -28.72 54.91
N PRO A 6 -11.85 -28.35 54.71
CA PRO A 6 -11.48 -27.04 54.22
C PRO A 6 -11.96 -26.91 52.77
N PHE A 7 -12.87 -25.99 52.50
CA PHE A 7 -13.21 -25.56 51.15
C PHE A 7 -12.10 -24.64 50.62
N GLU A 8 -11.02 -25.21 50.10
CA GLU A 8 -10.13 -24.51 49.16
C GLU A 8 -10.26 -25.14 47.77
N ALA A 9 -11.38 -24.87 47.11
CA ALA A 9 -11.47 -25.01 45.66
C ALA A 9 -11.04 -23.69 45.02
N LYS A 10 -9.74 -23.39 45.05
CA LYS A 10 -9.17 -22.38 44.16
C LYS A 10 -9.16 -23.00 42.75
N LYS A 11 -10.28 -22.82 42.03
CA LYS A 11 -10.39 -23.23 40.63
C LYS A 11 -9.45 -22.36 39.81
N VAL A 12 -8.21 -22.81 39.64
CA VAL A 12 -7.30 -22.28 38.63
C VAL A 12 -7.89 -22.72 37.30
N ILE A 13 -8.53 -21.78 36.60
CA ILE A 13 -8.90 -21.99 35.20
C ILE A 13 -7.62 -21.76 34.41
N GLU A 14 -6.86 -22.83 34.19
CA GLU A 14 -5.83 -22.83 33.15
C GLU A 14 -6.55 -22.82 31.79
N ILE A 15 -6.70 -21.63 31.21
CA ILE A 15 -7.09 -21.50 29.80
C ILE A 15 -5.85 -21.88 28.99
N ASN A 16 -5.70 -23.17 28.74
CA ASN A 16 -4.74 -23.69 27.78
C ASN A 16 -5.21 -23.28 26.38
N PHE A 17 -4.70 -22.16 25.86
CA PHE A 17 -4.77 -21.85 24.43
C PHE A 17 -3.87 -22.82 23.66
N VAL A 18 -4.33 -24.08 23.51
CA VAL A 18 -3.77 -25.02 22.54
C VAL A 18 -4.51 -24.77 21.23
N GLY A 19 -4.11 -23.72 20.55
CA GLY A 19 -4.60 -23.34 19.24
C GLY A 19 -3.70 -22.23 18.71
N SER A 20 -3.26 -22.36 17.46
CA SER A 20 -2.61 -21.26 16.73
C SER A 20 -3.38 -19.95 17.03
N PRO A 21 -2.72 -18.84 17.39
CA PRO A 21 -3.44 -17.59 17.64
C PRO A 21 -4.33 -17.35 16.43
N HIS A 22 -5.65 -17.37 16.62
CA HIS A 22 -6.60 -17.25 15.53
C HIS A 22 -6.22 -15.99 14.74
N SER A 23 -5.68 -16.17 13.55
CA SER A 23 -5.50 -15.06 12.61
C SER A 23 -6.86 -14.40 12.44
N PRO A 24 -6.92 -13.06 12.42
CA PRO A 24 -8.18 -12.37 12.16
C PRO A 24 -8.85 -12.97 10.91
N VAL A 25 -10.15 -13.23 10.99
CA VAL A 25 -10.91 -13.67 9.82
C VAL A 25 -10.94 -12.52 8.84
N LYS A 26 -10.18 -12.65 7.76
CA LYS A 26 -10.14 -11.65 6.69
C LYS A 26 -11.43 -11.71 5.88
N ARG A 27 -12.00 -10.55 5.60
CA ARG A 27 -13.09 -10.38 4.63
C ARG A 27 -12.52 -9.90 3.32
N HIS A 28 -13.23 -10.14 2.23
CA HIS A 28 -12.85 -9.61 0.93
C HIS A 28 -14.06 -9.18 0.10
N LEU A 29 -13.81 -8.23 -0.81
CA LEU A 29 -14.67 -7.90 -1.94
C LEU A 29 -13.85 -8.15 -3.21
N LEU A 30 -14.52 -8.69 -4.23
CA LEU A 30 -14.02 -8.78 -5.59
C LEU A 30 -15.05 -8.13 -6.51
N ASP A 31 -14.59 -7.28 -7.40
CA ASP A 31 -15.36 -6.72 -8.50
C ASP A 31 -14.61 -6.93 -9.82
N THR A 32 -15.20 -7.78 -10.67
CA THR A 32 -14.79 -8.10 -12.05
C THR A 32 -15.55 -7.26 -13.07
N PHE A 33 -16.30 -6.25 -12.62
CA PHE A 33 -17.08 -5.32 -13.45
C PHE A 33 -18.08 -6.00 -14.40
N ASP A 34 -18.58 -7.19 -14.06
CA ASP A 34 -19.56 -7.92 -14.88
C ASP A 34 -20.95 -7.26 -14.90
N ASP A 35 -21.24 -6.33 -13.97
CA ASP A 35 -22.49 -5.57 -13.90
C ASP A 35 -22.28 -4.11 -14.34
N ALA A 36 -22.87 -3.77 -15.49
CA ALA A 36 -22.86 -2.41 -16.05
C ALA A 36 -23.46 -1.34 -15.12
N ASN A 37 -24.27 -1.73 -14.13
CA ASN A 37 -24.82 -0.82 -13.15
C ASN A 37 -23.78 -0.40 -12.09
N LEU A 38 -22.63 -1.08 -12.01
CA LEU A 38 -21.56 -0.83 -11.05
C LEU A 38 -22.09 -0.68 -9.61
N PRO A 39 -22.78 -1.71 -9.06
CA PRO A 39 -23.49 -1.60 -7.78
C PRO A 39 -22.56 -1.31 -6.60
N ASN A 40 -21.28 -1.66 -6.71
CA ASN A 40 -20.28 -1.41 -5.66
C ASN A 40 -19.68 0.00 -5.70
N TRP A 41 -20.03 0.84 -6.68
CA TRP A 41 -19.34 2.10 -6.95
C TRP A 41 -20.28 3.28 -6.80
N ASP A 42 -19.76 4.36 -6.23
CA ASP A 42 -20.46 5.61 -6.04
C ASP A 42 -20.35 6.48 -7.30
N LYS A 43 -21.43 6.48 -8.08
CA LYS A 43 -21.56 7.28 -9.30
C LYS A 43 -21.90 8.74 -9.03
N ASP A 44 -22.34 9.07 -7.82
CA ASP A 44 -22.71 10.45 -7.45
C ASP A 44 -21.47 11.28 -7.13
N THR A 45 -20.38 10.64 -6.71
CA THR A 45 -19.10 11.29 -6.44
C THR A 45 -18.02 11.06 -7.50
N GLN A 46 -18.38 10.49 -8.64
CA GLN A 46 -17.44 10.27 -9.74
C GLN A 46 -16.98 11.58 -10.38
N ILE A 47 -15.75 11.59 -10.89
CA ILE A 47 -15.23 12.65 -11.75
C ILE A 47 -15.00 12.06 -13.14
N GLY A 48 -15.46 12.76 -14.17
CA GLY A 48 -15.56 12.20 -15.51
C GLY A 48 -16.73 11.21 -15.60
N THR A 49 -16.63 10.23 -16.49
CA THR A 49 -17.65 9.19 -16.67
C THR A 49 -17.01 7.84 -16.85
N HIS A 50 -17.63 6.80 -16.28
CA HIS A 50 -17.15 5.42 -16.37
C HIS A 50 -18.22 4.50 -16.97
N GLU A 51 -17.79 3.49 -17.72
CA GLU A 51 -18.67 2.45 -18.23
C GLU A 51 -18.00 1.08 -18.20
N VAL A 52 -18.80 0.02 -18.16
CA VAL A 52 -18.29 -1.34 -18.35
C VAL A 52 -18.12 -1.58 -19.85
N SER A 53 -16.91 -1.92 -20.26
CA SER A 53 -16.57 -2.26 -21.63
C SER A 53 -17.17 -3.62 -22.05
N PRO A 54 -17.23 -3.93 -23.36
CA PRO A 54 -17.74 -5.22 -23.83
C PRO A 54 -16.95 -6.44 -23.35
N ASP A 55 -15.72 -6.26 -22.88
CA ASP A 55 -14.89 -7.31 -22.30
C ASP A 55 -14.92 -7.33 -20.77
N ASN A 56 -15.94 -6.73 -20.14
CA ASN A 56 -16.15 -6.68 -18.69
C ASN A 56 -14.98 -6.04 -17.93
N ALA A 57 -14.51 -4.88 -18.41
CA ALA A 57 -13.57 -4.04 -17.67
C ALA A 57 -14.19 -2.66 -17.44
N LEU A 58 -13.82 -1.99 -16.35
CA LEU A 58 -14.21 -0.61 -16.13
C LEU A 58 -13.37 0.30 -17.03
N HIS A 59 -14.01 0.95 -17.99
CA HIS A 59 -13.43 1.96 -18.87
C HIS A 59 -13.65 3.37 -18.32
N VAL A 60 -12.59 4.17 -18.23
CA VAL A 60 -12.69 5.62 -18.05
C VAL A 60 -13.08 6.23 -19.39
N LYS A 61 -14.33 6.66 -19.55
CA LYS A 61 -14.84 7.17 -20.84
C LYS A 61 -14.52 8.64 -21.06
N THR A 62 -14.59 9.43 -19.99
CA THR A 62 -14.21 10.85 -20.00
C THR A 62 -13.53 11.20 -18.71
N SER A 63 -12.70 12.24 -18.75
CA SER A 63 -12.04 12.84 -17.58
C SER A 63 -12.40 14.32 -17.48
N ALA A 64 -12.29 14.89 -16.28
CA ALA A 64 -12.61 16.29 -16.02
C ALA A 64 -11.58 16.93 -15.09
N SER A 65 -11.42 18.25 -15.18
CA SER A 65 -10.59 18.99 -14.22
C SER A 65 -11.20 18.90 -12.82
N ALA A 66 -10.38 18.51 -11.85
CA ALA A 66 -10.81 18.35 -10.47
C ALA A 66 -9.63 18.56 -9.51
N PHE A 67 -9.94 18.60 -8.21
CA PHE A 67 -8.95 18.64 -7.13
C PHE A 67 -7.98 19.84 -7.19
N GLY A 68 -8.36 20.91 -7.90
CA GLY A 68 -7.58 22.13 -8.11
C GLY A 68 -6.46 22.01 -9.16
N SER A 69 -6.12 20.81 -9.63
CA SER A 69 -5.15 20.63 -10.72
C SER A 69 -5.26 19.24 -11.37
N GLY A 70 -4.90 19.18 -12.64
CA GLY A 70 -4.94 17.96 -13.44
C GLY A 70 -6.32 17.62 -14.00
N THR A 71 -6.37 16.57 -14.81
CA THR A 71 -7.60 16.05 -15.42
C THR A 71 -7.80 14.61 -14.98
N TRP A 72 -8.93 14.29 -14.37
CA TRP A 72 -9.16 13.05 -13.63
C TRP A 72 -10.36 12.27 -14.17
N GLY A 73 -10.19 10.96 -14.29
CA GLY A 73 -11.27 9.97 -14.13
C GLY A 73 -11.15 9.41 -12.72
N PHE A 74 -12.18 9.56 -11.90
CA PHE A 74 -12.17 9.13 -10.50
C PHE A 74 -13.48 8.42 -10.18
N LEU A 75 -13.42 7.19 -9.67
CA LEU A 75 -14.60 6.43 -9.26
C LEU A 75 -14.37 5.86 -7.86
N GLN A 76 -15.16 6.35 -6.91
CA GLN A 76 -15.06 5.91 -5.52
C GLN A 76 -15.86 4.64 -5.30
N LEU A 77 -15.30 3.72 -4.54
CA LEU A 77 -16.02 2.57 -4.01
C LEU A 77 -17.10 3.08 -3.07
N ASN A 78 -18.32 2.60 -3.27
CA ASN A 78 -19.40 2.91 -2.37
C ASN A 78 -19.10 2.23 -1.02
N THR A 79 -18.98 3.02 0.05
CA THR A 79 -18.73 2.50 1.41
C THR A 79 -19.92 2.74 2.33
N ASP A 80 -21.03 3.21 1.78
CA ASP A 80 -22.27 3.40 2.54
C ASP A 80 -22.91 2.06 2.85
N SER A 81 -23.28 1.91 4.12
CA SER A 81 -23.81 0.70 4.78
C SER A 81 -25.02 -0.01 4.13
N GLY A 82 -25.57 0.52 3.04
CA GLY A 82 -26.68 -0.07 2.30
C GLY A 82 -26.34 -0.64 0.92
N ALA A 83 -25.19 -0.30 0.33
CA ALA A 83 -24.87 -0.63 -1.05
C ALA A 83 -23.71 -1.63 -1.20
N VAL A 84 -22.78 -1.68 -0.23
CA VAL A 84 -21.58 -2.54 -0.31
C VAL A 84 -21.36 -3.29 0.99
N ASN A 85 -21.12 -4.60 0.90
CA ASN A 85 -20.78 -5.48 2.03
C ASN A 85 -19.35 -5.26 2.60
N ILE A 86 -18.79 -4.05 2.47
CA ILE A 86 -17.49 -3.69 3.04
C ILE A 86 -17.73 -2.97 4.37
N ASP A 87 -17.24 -3.55 5.46
CA ASP A 87 -17.33 -3.01 6.80
C ASP A 87 -15.95 -2.66 7.37
N LEU A 88 -15.35 -1.61 6.83
CA LEU A 88 -14.07 -1.08 7.33
C LEU A 88 -14.22 -0.44 8.71
N THR A 89 -15.43 0.00 9.09
CA THR A 89 -15.69 0.59 10.41
C THR A 89 -15.51 -0.45 11.51
N SER A 90 -16.07 -1.64 11.36
CA SER A 90 -15.88 -2.72 12.34
C SER A 90 -14.45 -3.21 12.36
N ALA A 91 -13.79 -3.33 11.20
CA ALA A 91 -12.39 -3.72 11.12
C ALA A 91 -11.49 -2.73 11.91
N TRP A 92 -11.67 -1.44 11.68
CA TRP A 92 -10.99 -0.36 12.40
C TRP A 92 -11.24 -0.39 13.91
N LYS A 93 -12.50 -0.51 14.34
CA LYS A 93 -12.84 -0.62 15.78
C LYS A 93 -12.22 -1.84 16.44
N ASN A 94 -12.27 -2.99 15.77
CA ASN A 94 -11.71 -4.26 16.26
C ASN A 94 -10.18 -4.27 16.32
N ALA A 95 -9.52 -3.37 15.60
CA ALA A 95 -8.08 -3.16 15.62
C ALA A 95 -7.65 -2.04 16.59
N GLY A 96 -8.54 -1.55 17.46
CA GLY A 96 -8.22 -0.49 18.41
C GLY A 96 -8.07 0.86 17.74
N TYR A 97 -8.95 1.14 16.78
CA TYR A 97 -8.98 2.36 15.98
C TYR A 97 -7.76 2.55 15.08
N CYS A 98 -7.31 1.44 14.51
CA CYS A 98 -6.25 1.38 13.50
C CYS A 98 -6.77 0.64 12.28
N LEU A 99 -6.70 1.23 11.09
CA LEU A 99 -7.19 0.58 9.87
C LEU A 99 -6.07 -0.17 9.14
N ALA A 100 -6.34 -1.41 8.72
CA ALA A 100 -5.45 -2.19 7.87
C ALA A 100 -6.26 -2.90 6.78
N TYR A 101 -5.76 -2.88 5.55
CA TYR A 101 -6.35 -3.58 4.41
C TYR A 101 -5.36 -3.66 3.25
N ASP A 102 -5.63 -4.59 2.35
CA ASP A 102 -4.95 -4.77 1.07
C ASP A 102 -5.91 -4.40 -0.07
N LEU A 103 -5.39 -3.72 -1.09
CA LEU A 103 -6.10 -3.44 -2.35
C LEU A 103 -5.33 -4.05 -3.52
N GLN A 104 -6.05 -4.51 -4.52
CA GLN A 104 -5.51 -4.92 -5.82
C GLN A 104 -6.36 -4.34 -6.95
N VAL A 105 -5.73 -4.01 -8.08
CA VAL A 105 -6.39 -3.81 -9.37
C VAL A 105 -5.49 -4.22 -10.54
N LYS A 106 -6.08 -4.63 -11.66
CA LYS A 106 -5.40 -4.80 -12.95
C LYS A 106 -5.64 -3.58 -13.81
N ILE A 107 -4.60 -3.10 -14.47
CA ILE A 107 -4.65 -1.82 -15.19
C ILE A 107 -4.18 -2.02 -16.63
N SER A 108 -4.94 -1.48 -17.57
CA SER A 108 -4.55 -1.38 -18.98
C SER A 108 -4.65 0.07 -19.43
N ASN A 109 -3.70 0.52 -20.26
CA ASN A 109 -3.76 1.81 -20.91
C ASN A 109 -3.13 1.69 -22.32
N SER A 110 -3.83 2.17 -23.34
CA SER A 110 -3.38 2.04 -24.74
C SER A 110 -2.45 3.16 -25.21
N GLU A 111 -2.25 4.20 -24.41
CA GLU A 111 -1.44 5.37 -24.73
C GLU A 111 -0.02 5.26 -24.16
N PRO A 112 0.98 5.92 -24.80
CA PRO A 112 2.36 5.89 -24.34
C PRO A 112 2.62 6.74 -23.10
N LEU A 113 1.71 7.65 -22.76
CA LEU A 113 1.70 8.44 -21.54
C LEU A 113 0.49 8.00 -20.74
N TYR A 114 0.65 7.81 -19.43
CA TYR A 114 -0.42 7.33 -18.58
C TYR A 114 -0.14 7.70 -17.13
N MET A 115 -1.21 7.89 -16.37
CA MET A 115 -1.16 7.77 -14.93
C MET A 115 -2.45 7.16 -14.42
N ALA A 116 -2.38 5.97 -13.83
CA ALA A 116 -3.55 5.25 -13.37
C ALA A 116 -3.23 4.34 -12.17
N GLY A 117 -4.20 4.16 -11.27
CA GLY A 117 -4.04 3.26 -10.14
C GLY A 117 -5.14 3.37 -9.10
N LEU A 118 -4.71 3.24 -7.83
CA LEU A 118 -5.57 3.15 -6.67
C LEU A 118 -5.44 4.42 -5.82
N THR A 119 -6.57 4.93 -5.34
CA THR A 119 -6.65 5.94 -4.30
C THR A 119 -7.18 5.31 -3.02
N PHE A 120 -6.64 5.69 -1.87
CA PHE A 120 -6.96 5.09 -0.59
C PHE A 120 -6.84 6.07 0.57
N LYS A 121 -7.56 5.79 1.66
CA LYS A 121 -7.78 6.70 2.80
C LYS A 121 -8.33 8.06 2.39
N VAL A 122 -9.38 8.08 1.57
CA VAL A 122 -10.07 9.31 1.19
C VAL A 122 -10.76 9.89 2.42
N ALA A 123 -10.40 11.13 2.75
CA ALA A 123 -10.97 12.00 3.76
C ALA A 123 -11.81 13.10 3.12
N GLY A 124 -12.90 13.52 3.77
CA GLY A 124 -13.67 14.67 3.33
C GLY A 124 -14.46 14.42 2.04
N SER A 125 -14.92 15.49 1.41
CA SER A 125 -15.84 15.42 0.26
C SER A 125 -15.49 16.43 -0.83
N GLY A 126 -15.98 16.19 -2.06
CA GLY A 126 -15.72 17.05 -3.22
C GLY A 126 -14.24 17.31 -3.48
N ASP A 127 -13.91 18.56 -3.79
CA ASP A 127 -12.54 19.00 -4.06
C ASP A 127 -11.69 19.19 -2.79
N ASP A 128 -12.26 19.08 -1.60
CA ASP A 128 -11.56 19.28 -0.32
C ASP A 128 -10.97 17.95 0.22
N ARG A 129 -10.95 16.91 -0.61
CA ARG A 129 -10.55 15.56 -0.20
C ARG A 129 -9.05 15.42 0.03
N GLU A 130 -8.66 14.79 1.13
CA GLU A 130 -7.28 14.35 1.35
C GLU A 130 -7.19 12.85 1.13
N PHE A 131 -6.13 12.36 0.50
CA PHE A 131 -5.97 10.93 0.23
C PHE A 131 -4.54 10.58 -0.14
N TYR A 132 -4.22 9.29 -0.05
CA TYR A 132 -3.06 8.71 -0.73
C TYR A 132 -3.47 8.16 -2.09
N GLY A 133 -2.52 8.13 -3.02
CA GLY A 133 -2.65 7.44 -4.29
C GLY A 133 -1.39 6.68 -4.64
N ILE A 134 -1.55 5.56 -5.34
CA ILE A 134 -0.46 4.83 -5.98
C ILE A 134 -0.78 4.65 -7.46
N SER A 135 0.21 4.81 -8.33
CA SER A 135 -0.03 4.79 -9.78
C SER A 135 1.14 4.23 -10.56
N TYR A 136 0.81 3.55 -11.66
CA TYR A 136 1.72 3.51 -12.80
C TYR A 136 1.76 4.90 -13.43
N LEU A 137 2.95 5.38 -13.79
CA LEU A 137 3.19 6.71 -14.32
C LEU A 137 4.15 6.64 -15.51
N LYS A 138 3.77 7.30 -16.60
CA LYS A 138 4.68 7.76 -17.65
C LYS A 138 4.18 9.09 -18.20
N THR A 139 5.01 10.11 -18.14
CA THR A 139 4.62 11.52 -18.27
C THR A 139 5.58 12.28 -19.18
N LYS A 140 5.20 13.49 -19.58
CA LYS A 140 6.07 14.42 -20.31
C LYS A 140 6.01 15.83 -19.76
N GLN A 141 7.17 16.50 -19.82
CA GLN A 141 7.28 17.93 -19.59
C GLN A 141 7.75 18.64 -20.85
N ARG A 142 7.40 19.92 -20.96
CA ARG A 142 7.91 20.81 -22.01
C ARG A 142 8.37 22.13 -21.42
N LYS A 143 9.25 22.83 -22.14
CA LYS A 143 9.57 24.24 -21.87
C LYS A 143 9.77 25.01 -23.16
N LEU A 144 9.48 26.31 -23.12
CA LEU A 144 9.66 27.21 -24.27
C LEU A 144 11.15 27.59 -24.42
N GLY A 145 11.75 27.24 -25.56
CA GLY A 145 13.17 27.49 -25.82
C GLY A 145 14.11 26.85 -24.80
N VAL A 146 15.29 27.45 -24.61
CA VAL A 146 16.28 26.97 -23.62
C VAL A 146 16.10 27.58 -22.23
N LEU A 147 15.38 28.70 -22.12
CA LEU A 147 15.29 29.52 -20.91
C LEU A 147 13.97 29.37 -20.13
N GLY A 148 12.93 28.75 -20.70
CA GLY A 148 11.65 28.58 -20.01
C GLY A 148 11.71 27.59 -18.83
N PRO A 149 10.79 27.69 -17.85
CA PRO A 149 10.63 26.65 -16.84
C PRO A 149 10.07 25.38 -17.46
N TRP A 150 10.39 24.23 -16.87
CA TRP A 150 9.72 22.97 -17.22
C TRP A 150 8.29 22.98 -16.70
N GLU A 151 7.34 22.67 -17.58
CA GLU A 151 5.92 22.61 -17.30
C GLU A 151 5.38 21.24 -17.68
N GLN A 152 4.45 20.71 -16.88
CA GLN A 152 3.74 19.48 -17.24
C GLN A 152 2.92 19.70 -18.50
N ALA A 153 3.01 18.76 -19.45
CA ALA A 153 2.40 18.89 -20.77
C ALA A 153 1.37 17.79 -21.08
N ASP A 154 0.88 17.12 -20.05
CA ASP A 154 0.00 15.96 -20.15
C ASP A 154 -1.20 16.02 -19.18
N GLY A 155 -1.41 17.12 -18.47
CA GLY A 155 -2.53 17.27 -17.55
C GLY A 155 -2.42 16.43 -16.27
N ILE A 156 -1.24 15.89 -15.97
CA ILE A 156 -0.94 15.27 -14.68
C ILE A 156 -0.53 16.38 -13.68
N PRO A 157 -1.05 16.40 -12.44
CA PRO A 157 -0.64 17.38 -11.44
C PRO A 157 0.87 17.33 -11.21
N SER A 158 1.57 18.47 -11.27
CA SER A 158 3.04 18.47 -11.14
C SER A 158 3.52 17.88 -9.81
N GLY A 159 2.77 18.10 -8.73
CA GLY A 159 3.13 17.60 -7.40
C GLY A 159 3.20 16.08 -7.28
N VAL A 160 2.51 15.31 -8.13
CA VAL A 160 2.58 13.83 -8.10
C VAL A 160 3.76 13.29 -8.89
N VAL A 161 4.48 14.12 -9.66
CA VAL A 161 5.55 13.69 -10.55
C VAL A 161 6.91 13.95 -9.92
N PRO A 162 7.72 12.93 -9.61
CA PRO A 162 9.08 13.13 -9.11
C PRO A 162 10.01 13.66 -10.20
N ASP A 163 10.81 14.69 -9.93
CA ASP A 163 11.74 15.26 -10.93
C ASP A 163 12.71 14.21 -11.51
N ASN A 164 13.13 13.26 -10.67
CA ASN A 164 14.10 12.23 -11.02
C ASN A 164 13.57 11.16 -12.00
N VAL A 165 12.29 11.20 -12.40
CA VAL A 165 11.79 10.30 -13.46
C VAL A 165 12.19 10.77 -14.86
N PHE A 166 12.57 12.04 -15.03
CA PHE A 166 13.04 12.62 -16.30
C PHE A 166 14.56 12.47 -16.45
N MET A 167 15.00 11.27 -16.80
CA MET A 167 16.44 10.97 -16.92
C MET A 167 16.98 11.03 -18.36
N ASP A 168 16.09 10.97 -19.35
CA ASP A 168 16.49 10.99 -20.76
C ASP A 168 16.71 12.44 -21.23
N PRO A 169 17.69 12.68 -22.13
CA PRO A 169 17.96 14.03 -22.63
C PRO A 169 16.75 14.59 -23.38
N PRO A 170 16.47 15.91 -23.24
CA PRO A 170 15.34 16.52 -23.90
C PRO A 170 15.53 16.55 -25.42
N ILE A 171 14.43 16.41 -26.15
CA ILE A 171 14.36 16.55 -27.60
C ILE A 171 13.70 17.88 -27.98
N TRP A 172 13.88 18.33 -29.22
CA TRP A 172 13.22 19.52 -29.75
C TRP A 172 11.95 19.14 -30.49
N GLU A 173 10.83 19.78 -30.13
CA GLU A 173 9.54 19.67 -30.82
C GLU A 173 9.04 21.06 -31.24
N GLY A 174 8.27 21.13 -32.33
CA GLY A 174 7.67 22.36 -32.84
C GLY A 174 8.30 22.88 -34.14
N SER A 175 8.02 24.14 -34.46
CA SER A 175 8.48 24.78 -35.70
C SER A 175 8.74 26.25 -35.45
N TRP A 176 9.78 26.81 -36.08
CA TRP A 176 10.08 28.23 -35.99
C TRP A 176 8.82 29.08 -36.27
N PRO A 177 8.52 30.09 -35.42
CA PRO A 177 9.35 30.63 -34.35
C PRO A 177 9.15 30.03 -32.95
N ILE A 178 8.30 29.01 -32.79
CA ILE A 178 7.97 28.41 -31.49
C ILE A 178 8.59 27.01 -31.40
N LEU A 179 9.72 26.92 -30.71
CA LEU A 179 10.42 25.66 -30.44
C LEU A 179 10.31 25.32 -28.95
N TYR A 180 9.91 24.08 -28.67
CA TYR A 180 9.84 23.51 -27.32
C TYR A 180 10.96 22.50 -27.13
N GLN A 181 11.56 22.50 -25.94
CA GLN A 181 12.25 21.30 -25.45
C GLN A 181 11.22 20.41 -24.76
N VAL A 182 11.25 19.12 -25.06
CA VAL A 182 10.35 18.12 -24.49
C VAL A 182 11.19 16.99 -23.90
N GLN A 183 10.81 16.53 -22.71
CA GLN A 183 11.41 15.37 -22.08
C GLN A 183 10.32 14.41 -21.61
N TYR A 184 10.58 13.13 -21.79
CA TYR A 184 9.70 12.03 -21.39
C TYR A 184 10.26 11.39 -20.12
N SER A 185 9.40 10.98 -19.22
CA SER A 185 9.83 10.22 -18.06
C SER A 185 10.14 8.78 -18.44
N LYS A 186 10.99 8.12 -17.65
CA LYS A 186 10.92 6.66 -17.53
C LYS A 186 9.55 6.26 -16.96
N PRO A 187 9.03 5.07 -17.30
CA PRO A 187 7.88 4.54 -16.59
C PRO A 187 8.23 4.31 -15.11
N ALA A 188 7.27 4.52 -14.23
CA ALA A 188 7.47 4.43 -12.78
C ALA A 188 6.22 3.91 -12.06
N ILE A 189 6.42 3.37 -10.86
CA ILE A 189 5.38 3.31 -9.82
C ILE A 189 5.61 4.51 -8.91
N VAL A 190 4.56 5.29 -8.66
CA VAL A 190 4.64 6.45 -7.77
C VAL A 190 3.58 6.35 -6.68
N LEU A 191 4.01 6.44 -5.43
CA LEU A 191 3.17 6.69 -4.28
C LEU A 191 3.14 8.19 -4.02
N TRP A 192 1.96 8.76 -3.82
CA TRP A 192 1.74 10.19 -3.66
C TRP A 192 0.57 10.44 -2.71
N LYS A 193 0.39 11.70 -2.31
CA LYS A 193 -0.76 12.14 -1.53
C LYS A 193 -1.28 13.49 -1.98
N ARG A 194 -2.57 13.69 -1.74
CA ARG A 194 -3.22 15.00 -1.72
C ARG A 194 -3.48 15.38 -0.27
N TYR A 195 -3.11 16.59 0.11
CA TYR A 195 -3.17 17.07 1.48
C TYR A 195 -3.48 18.56 1.53
N LEU A 196 -4.03 19.03 2.64
CA LEU A 196 -4.14 20.45 2.94
C LEU A 196 -2.78 20.98 3.40
N ASP A 197 -2.13 21.85 2.62
CA ASP A 197 -0.92 22.52 3.08
C ASP A 197 -1.29 23.59 4.11
N THR A 198 -1.04 23.29 5.38
CA THR A 198 -1.34 24.17 6.51
C THR A 198 -0.64 25.54 6.46
N ASN A 199 0.44 25.69 5.68
CA ASN A 199 1.13 26.98 5.53
C ASN A 199 0.40 27.91 4.54
N THR A 200 -0.19 27.34 3.50
CA THR A 200 -0.84 28.10 2.42
C THR A 200 -2.36 28.07 2.53
N GLY A 201 -2.93 27.11 3.27
CA GLY A 201 -4.37 26.85 3.35
C GLY A 201 -4.94 26.29 2.05
N VAL A 202 -4.09 25.78 1.16
CA VAL A 202 -4.47 25.28 -0.17
C VAL A 202 -4.17 23.79 -0.25
N TYR A 203 -5.07 23.04 -0.87
CA TYR A 203 -4.83 21.64 -1.16
C TYR A 203 -3.77 21.46 -2.23
N ALA A 204 -2.81 20.59 -1.95
CA ALA A 204 -1.67 20.33 -2.82
C ALA A 204 -1.46 18.84 -3.01
N PHE A 205 -0.72 18.52 -4.07
CA PHE A 205 -0.22 17.17 -4.34
C PHE A 205 1.27 17.10 -4.00
N THR A 206 1.71 15.96 -3.48
CA THR A 206 3.13 15.64 -3.36
C THR A 206 3.35 14.15 -3.58
N TRP A 207 4.39 13.79 -4.33
CA TRP A 207 4.87 12.42 -4.34
C TRP A 207 5.50 12.11 -2.98
N LEU A 208 5.53 10.83 -2.64
CA LEU A 208 6.09 10.30 -1.39
C LEU A 208 7.23 9.35 -1.69
N ALA A 209 7.06 8.50 -2.70
CA ALA A 209 8.07 7.54 -3.13
C ALA A 209 7.88 7.17 -4.60
N TYR A 210 8.96 6.77 -5.26
CA TYR A 210 8.87 6.22 -6.61
C TYR A 210 9.83 5.04 -6.82
N LYS A 211 9.46 4.14 -7.74
CA LYS A 211 10.32 3.10 -8.33
C LYS A 211 10.33 3.29 -9.84
N LEU A 212 11.51 3.32 -10.44
CA LEU A 212 11.64 3.29 -11.89
C LEU A 212 11.37 1.87 -12.40
N LEU A 213 10.72 1.80 -13.55
CA LEU A 213 10.38 0.56 -14.22
C LEU A 213 11.23 0.37 -15.47
N ALA A 214 11.53 -0.89 -15.74
CA ALA A 214 12.16 -1.38 -16.95
C ALA A 214 11.39 -2.58 -17.49
N SER A 215 11.69 -3.00 -18.71
CA SER A 215 11.04 -4.18 -19.31
C SER A 215 11.28 -5.48 -18.53
N THR A 216 12.36 -5.52 -17.74
CA THR A 216 12.66 -6.63 -16.81
C THR A 216 11.72 -6.70 -15.61
N ASP A 217 10.88 -5.69 -15.38
CA ASP A 217 9.81 -5.71 -14.37
C ASP A 217 8.52 -6.36 -14.89
N PHE A 218 8.46 -6.72 -16.18
CA PHE A 218 7.33 -7.42 -16.84
C PHE A 218 5.96 -6.73 -16.77
N ILE A 219 5.91 -5.48 -16.31
CA ILE A 219 4.71 -4.63 -16.30
C ILE A 219 4.78 -3.48 -17.30
N VAL A 220 5.94 -3.27 -17.94
CA VAL A 220 6.13 -2.32 -19.03
C VAL A 220 6.92 -2.95 -20.17
N GLY A 221 6.61 -2.57 -21.42
CA GLY A 221 7.36 -3.01 -22.60
C GLY A 221 8.68 -2.24 -22.77
N GLU A 222 9.47 -2.62 -23.78
CA GLU A 222 10.73 -1.92 -24.11
C GLU A 222 10.52 -0.43 -24.43
N SER A 223 9.38 -0.09 -25.04
CA SER A 223 8.98 1.30 -25.31
C SER A 223 8.49 2.04 -24.06
N GLY A 224 8.44 1.39 -22.89
CA GLY A 224 7.92 1.91 -21.62
C GLY A 224 6.39 2.01 -21.56
N ASN A 225 5.68 1.43 -22.54
CA ASN A 225 4.22 1.35 -22.51
C ASN A 225 3.79 0.33 -21.47
N LEU A 226 2.66 0.58 -20.79
CA LEU A 226 2.12 -0.36 -19.81
C LEU A 226 1.73 -1.67 -20.51
N ILE A 227 2.11 -2.80 -19.93
CA ILE A 227 1.63 -4.09 -20.41
C ILE A 227 0.17 -4.24 -19.96
N PRO A 228 -0.77 -4.61 -20.86
CA PRO A 228 -2.18 -4.72 -20.51
C PRO A 228 -2.41 -5.62 -19.30
N TRP A 229 -3.28 -5.15 -18.40
CA TRP A 229 -3.69 -5.82 -17.17
C TRP A 229 -2.60 -5.93 -16.10
N SER A 230 -1.52 -5.15 -16.20
CA SER A 230 -0.48 -5.06 -15.17
C SER A 230 -1.11 -4.88 -13.79
N ASN A 231 -0.70 -5.72 -12.84
CA ASN A 231 -1.28 -5.76 -11.51
C ASN A 231 -0.64 -4.69 -10.62
N LEU A 232 -1.43 -3.91 -9.89
CA LEU A 232 -0.95 -3.00 -8.86
C LEU A 232 -1.66 -3.28 -7.54
N GLN A 233 -0.89 -3.37 -6.45
CA GLN A 233 -1.42 -3.59 -5.11
C GLN A 233 -0.84 -2.63 -4.08
N ILE A 234 -1.62 -2.41 -3.02
CA ILE A 234 -1.16 -1.74 -1.81
C ILE A 234 -1.55 -2.56 -0.59
N ARG A 235 -0.67 -2.60 0.40
CA ARG A 235 -0.98 -2.98 1.77
C ARG A 235 -0.84 -1.75 2.65
N LEU A 236 -1.93 -1.36 3.29
CA LEU A 236 -1.94 -0.32 4.30
C LEU A 236 -2.03 -0.97 5.68
N ILE A 237 -1.13 -0.58 6.58
CA ILE A 237 -1.24 -0.89 8.00
C ILE A 237 -1.11 0.41 8.78
N GLU A 238 -2.19 0.87 9.39
CA GLU A 238 -2.11 1.88 10.42
C GLU A 238 -1.81 1.23 11.77
N ALA A 239 -0.81 1.73 12.49
CA ALA A 239 -0.36 1.14 13.75
C ALA A 239 0.47 2.11 14.57
N TYR A 240 0.71 1.77 15.84
CA TYR A 240 1.69 2.44 16.68
C TYR A 240 3.02 1.67 16.61
N PRO A 241 4.13 2.30 16.18
CA PRO A 241 5.42 1.63 16.11
C PRO A 241 6.04 1.44 17.49
N LEU A 242 6.67 0.29 17.72
CA LEU A 242 7.54 0.03 18.85
C LEU A 242 8.87 -0.52 18.35
N ASN A 243 9.95 0.22 18.54
CA ASN A 243 11.29 -0.28 18.24
C ASN A 243 11.64 -1.46 19.14
N PHE A 244 12.30 -2.48 18.58
CA PHE A 244 12.73 -3.65 19.32
C PHE A 244 14.14 -4.11 18.92
N THR A 245 14.77 -4.86 19.82
CA THR A 245 16.02 -5.60 19.59
C THR A 245 15.84 -7.04 20.03
N THR A 246 16.78 -7.92 19.66
CA THR A 246 16.73 -9.33 20.07
C THR A 246 16.82 -9.48 21.59
N ALA A 247 16.07 -10.42 22.16
CA ALA A 247 16.23 -10.83 23.54
C ALA A 247 17.38 -11.85 23.70
N GLY A 248 18.60 -11.36 23.89
CA GLY A 248 19.76 -12.21 24.17
C GLY A 248 20.27 -12.99 22.95
N THR A 249 21.18 -13.94 23.16
CA THR A 249 22.03 -14.55 22.12
C THR A 249 21.49 -15.86 21.52
N SER A 250 20.28 -16.31 21.88
CA SER A 250 19.79 -17.63 21.48
C SER A 250 18.36 -17.68 20.98
N ASN A 251 17.65 -16.54 20.90
CA ASN A 251 16.32 -16.54 20.32
C ASN A 251 16.38 -16.35 18.80
N THR A 252 15.90 -17.35 18.07
CA THR A 252 15.80 -17.35 16.61
C THR A 252 14.36 -17.34 16.09
N SER A 253 13.38 -17.34 17.00
CA SER A 253 11.97 -17.37 16.61
C SER A 253 11.47 -15.96 16.28
N PRO A 254 10.90 -15.74 15.08
CA PRO A 254 10.39 -14.44 14.68
C PRO A 254 9.13 -14.05 15.45
N LEU A 255 8.96 -12.74 15.63
CA LEU A 255 7.66 -12.16 15.95
C LEU A 255 6.80 -12.15 14.68
N LEU A 256 5.55 -12.62 14.80
CA LEU A 256 4.65 -12.81 13.66
C LEU A 256 3.40 -11.93 13.78
N SER A 257 2.85 -11.57 12.61
CA SER A 257 1.56 -10.90 12.49
C SER A 257 0.46 -11.65 13.26
N GLY A 258 -0.43 -10.92 13.91
CA GLY A 258 -1.54 -11.44 14.69
C GLY A 258 -1.20 -11.88 16.11
N ALA A 259 0.09 -12.09 16.44
CA ALA A 259 0.49 -12.47 17.79
C ALA A 259 0.22 -11.36 18.82
N ILE A 260 -0.12 -11.76 20.04
CA ILE A 260 -0.23 -10.85 21.19
C ILE A 260 1.13 -10.77 21.86
N VAL A 261 1.73 -9.58 21.82
CA VAL A 261 2.96 -9.27 22.54
C VAL A 261 2.61 -8.70 23.91
N VAL A 262 3.28 -9.20 24.94
CA VAL A 262 3.06 -8.82 26.34
C VAL A 262 4.37 -8.35 26.96
N GLY A 263 4.38 -7.11 27.42
CA GLY A 263 5.40 -6.55 28.31
C GLY A 263 4.95 -6.61 29.78
N PRO A 264 5.75 -6.14 30.73
CA PRO A 264 5.39 -6.10 32.14
C PRO A 264 4.16 -5.23 32.45
N ASN A 265 3.98 -4.14 31.70
CA ASN A 265 2.97 -3.11 31.95
C ASN A 265 1.98 -2.93 30.79
N GLY A 266 2.07 -3.76 29.76
CA GLY A 266 1.25 -3.58 28.57
C GLY A 266 1.15 -4.81 27.70
N SER A 267 0.16 -4.80 26.82
CA SER A 267 -0.05 -5.81 25.80
C SER A 267 -0.58 -5.17 24.54
N ALA A 268 -0.22 -5.73 23.39
CA ALA A 268 -0.69 -5.27 22.09
C ALA A 268 -0.73 -6.43 21.10
N ARG A 269 -1.45 -6.25 19.99
CA ARG A 269 -1.43 -7.16 18.85
C ARG A 269 -0.46 -6.65 17.80
N ILE A 270 0.38 -7.54 17.28
CA ILE A 270 1.25 -7.26 16.13
C ILE A 270 0.38 -7.24 14.86
N SER A 271 0.43 -6.15 14.11
CA SER A 271 -0.32 -5.94 12.86
C SER A 271 0.64 -5.98 11.67
N GLY A 272 0.65 -7.08 10.93
CA GLY A 272 1.56 -7.32 9.82
C GLY A 272 2.95 -7.81 10.24
N THR A 273 3.81 -8.05 9.24
CA THR A 273 5.21 -8.44 9.47
C THR A 273 5.97 -7.32 10.19
N PRO A 274 6.73 -7.62 11.27
CA PRO A 274 7.67 -6.67 11.85
C PRO A 274 8.65 -6.11 10.82
N VAL A 275 8.87 -4.80 10.86
CA VAL A 275 9.81 -4.14 9.94
C VAL A 275 11.23 -4.35 10.44
N ILE A 276 12.00 -5.18 9.75
CA ILE A 276 13.40 -5.42 10.11
C ILE A 276 14.27 -4.32 9.54
N THR A 277 15.01 -3.62 10.39
CA THR A 277 15.90 -2.51 10.00
C THR A 277 17.36 -2.94 9.95
N SER A 278 17.75 -3.95 10.73
CA SER A 278 19.06 -4.62 10.61
C SER A 278 19.08 -5.98 11.33
N GLY A 279 20.10 -6.77 11.03
CA GLY A 279 20.29 -8.10 11.62
C GLY A 279 19.31 -9.15 11.09
N SER A 280 19.22 -10.26 11.79
CA SER A 280 18.30 -11.37 11.48
C SER A 280 17.88 -12.09 12.75
N TRP A 281 16.70 -12.70 12.70
CA TRP A 281 16.25 -13.61 13.75
C TRP A 281 17.19 -14.81 13.83
N ALA A 282 17.59 -15.36 12.68
CA ALA A 282 18.50 -16.52 12.62
C ALA A 282 19.86 -16.27 13.30
N SER A 283 20.37 -15.03 13.29
CA SER A 283 21.63 -14.66 13.94
C SER A 283 21.45 -14.03 15.33
N SER A 284 20.23 -14.03 15.88
CA SER A 284 19.90 -13.44 17.18
C SER A 284 20.43 -12.01 17.37
N ASN A 285 20.41 -11.21 16.30
CA ASN A 285 20.84 -9.81 16.30
C ASN A 285 19.85 -8.89 15.59
N VAL A 286 18.61 -9.34 15.41
CA VAL A 286 17.53 -8.57 14.80
C VAL A 286 17.27 -7.27 15.56
N ILE A 287 17.09 -6.20 14.79
CA ILE A 287 16.61 -4.89 15.21
C ILE A 287 15.50 -4.50 14.24
N GLY A 288 14.41 -3.95 14.77
CA GLY A 288 13.28 -3.59 13.95
C GLY A 288 12.20 -2.81 14.66
N ILE A 289 11.05 -2.75 14.01
CA ILE A 289 9.86 -2.03 14.46
C ILE A 289 8.69 -3.02 14.47
N LEU A 290 8.01 -3.11 15.60
CA LEU A 290 6.69 -3.75 15.69
C LEU A 290 5.63 -2.73 15.37
N THR A 291 4.75 -3.06 14.44
CA THR A 291 3.51 -2.32 14.15
C THR A 291 2.42 -2.85 15.07
N LEU A 292 2.03 -2.07 16.09
CA LEU A 292 1.15 -2.51 17.16
C LEU A 292 -0.26 -1.90 17.06
N THR A 293 -1.25 -2.72 17.41
CA THR A 293 -2.69 -2.38 17.48
C THR A 293 -3.29 -2.93 18.77
N ASN A 294 -4.53 -2.56 19.10
CA ASN A 294 -5.23 -3.03 20.31
C ASN A 294 -4.37 -2.91 21.60
N ILE A 295 -3.80 -1.72 21.81
CA ILE A 295 -2.85 -1.48 22.89
C ILE A 295 -3.61 -1.34 24.20
N SER A 296 -3.13 -2.05 25.22
CA SER A 296 -3.53 -1.88 26.61
C SER A 296 -2.28 -1.65 27.44
N GLY A 297 -2.24 -0.56 28.22
CA GLY A 297 -1.09 -0.20 29.04
C GLY A 297 0.05 0.44 28.25
N THR A 298 1.28 0.28 28.73
CA THR A 298 2.47 0.96 28.17
C THR A 298 3.65 0.02 28.01
N PHE A 299 4.49 0.28 27.01
CA PHE A 299 5.78 -0.38 26.82
C PHE A 299 6.93 0.57 27.17
N SER A 300 7.93 0.07 27.88
CA SER A 300 9.13 0.81 28.28
C SER A 300 10.41 0.22 27.69
N SER A 301 11.41 1.06 27.44
CA SER A 301 12.70 0.63 26.91
C SER A 301 13.37 -0.41 27.83
N GLY A 302 13.93 -1.46 27.24
CA GLY A 302 14.62 -2.55 27.91
C GLY A 302 13.73 -3.69 28.42
N GLU A 303 12.40 -3.55 28.36
CA GLU A 303 11.51 -4.60 28.84
C GLU A 303 11.44 -5.80 27.90
N ASN A 304 11.25 -6.98 28.47
CA ASN A 304 11.11 -8.22 27.71
C ASN A 304 9.73 -8.27 27.05
N LEU A 305 9.72 -8.49 25.74
CA LEU A 305 8.53 -8.70 24.93
C LEU A 305 8.28 -10.19 24.80
N LYS A 306 7.14 -10.64 25.33
CA LYS A 306 6.75 -12.05 25.38
C LYS A 306 5.61 -12.37 24.43
N VAL A 307 5.66 -13.56 23.83
CA VAL A 307 4.52 -14.18 23.14
C VAL A 307 4.34 -15.57 23.74
N ASN A 308 3.12 -15.90 24.18
CA ASN A 308 2.81 -17.17 24.85
C ASN A 308 3.79 -17.51 26.01
N GLY A 309 4.19 -16.49 26.78
CA GLY A 309 5.11 -16.63 27.92
C GLY A 309 6.60 -16.65 27.55
N THR A 310 6.96 -16.87 26.28
CA THR A 310 8.34 -16.90 25.80
C THR A 310 8.83 -15.51 25.46
N VAL A 311 10.00 -15.12 25.98
CA VAL A 311 10.63 -13.84 25.64
C VAL A 311 11.23 -13.96 24.24
N LEU A 312 10.78 -13.10 23.31
CA LEU A 312 11.25 -13.11 21.93
C LEU A 312 12.10 -11.89 21.56
N ALA A 313 11.81 -10.74 22.16
CA ALA A 313 12.48 -9.49 21.88
C ALA A 313 12.57 -8.61 23.14
N LYS A 314 13.26 -7.49 23.03
CA LYS A 314 13.24 -6.41 24.01
C LYS A 314 12.77 -5.12 23.34
N ALA A 315 11.94 -4.35 24.03
CA ALA A 315 11.62 -3.00 23.58
C ALA A 315 12.89 -2.15 23.59
N SER A 316 13.11 -1.38 22.52
CA SER A 316 14.24 -0.45 22.36
C SER A 316 13.74 0.98 22.26
N GLY A 317 12.75 1.32 23.08
CA GLY A 317 12.08 2.61 23.07
C GLY A 317 10.72 2.54 23.77
N THR A 318 9.92 3.57 23.56
CA THR A 318 8.50 3.61 23.91
C THR A 318 7.65 3.51 22.63
N LEU A 319 6.33 3.37 22.78
CA LEU A 319 5.41 3.46 21.66
C LEU A 319 5.53 4.83 20.96
N GLY A 320 5.68 4.81 19.64
CA GLY A 320 5.57 6.00 18.80
C GLY A 320 4.12 6.43 18.59
N GLY A 321 3.94 7.55 17.88
CA GLY A 321 2.62 7.99 17.43
C GLY A 321 2.02 7.05 16.38
N LYS A 322 0.70 7.09 16.20
CA LYS A 322 0.03 6.33 15.14
C LYS A 322 0.57 6.76 13.77
N SER A 323 0.93 5.79 12.93
CA SER A 323 1.50 6.01 11.59
C SER A 323 0.89 5.02 10.60
N ASN A 324 0.90 5.36 9.31
CA ASN A 324 0.65 4.42 8.22
C ASN A 324 1.95 3.77 7.76
N PHE A 325 1.94 2.45 7.64
CA PHE A 325 3.00 1.63 7.06
C PHE A 325 2.49 1.08 5.74
N ILE A 326 3.03 1.59 4.64
CA ILE A 326 2.54 1.37 3.29
C ILE A 326 3.54 0.50 2.53
N ARG A 327 3.07 -0.63 2.00
CA ARG A 327 3.80 -1.48 1.06
C ARG A 327 3.07 -1.49 -0.27
N ALA A 328 3.82 -1.52 -1.35
CA ALA A 328 3.28 -1.64 -2.69
C ALA A 328 3.80 -2.90 -3.36
N TYR A 329 2.98 -3.50 -4.20
CA TYR A 329 3.35 -4.66 -4.99
C TYR A 329 2.91 -4.48 -6.43
N TYR A 330 3.60 -5.15 -7.34
CA TYR A 330 3.20 -5.27 -8.73
C TYR A 330 3.35 -6.71 -9.21
N GLY A 331 2.66 -7.05 -10.29
CA GLY A 331 2.71 -8.39 -10.86
C GLY A 331 2.49 -8.38 -12.36
N ASP A 332 3.18 -9.30 -13.04
CA ASP A 332 2.99 -9.57 -14.46
C ASP A 332 1.64 -10.26 -14.69
N ALA A 333 0.82 -9.69 -15.57
CA ALA A 333 -0.45 -10.28 -15.98
C ALA A 333 -0.43 -10.83 -17.41
N ASN A 334 0.73 -10.78 -18.09
CA ASN A 334 0.86 -11.20 -19.46
C ASN A 334 0.91 -12.73 -19.57
N ALA A 335 -0.18 -13.31 -20.08
CA ALA A 335 -0.30 -14.75 -20.33
C ALA A 335 0.75 -15.31 -21.29
N THR A 336 1.43 -14.48 -22.09
CA THR A 336 2.47 -14.95 -23.02
C THR A 336 3.83 -15.16 -22.38
N ASN A 337 4.11 -14.52 -21.24
CA ASN A 337 5.35 -14.74 -20.50
C ASN A 337 5.26 -16.10 -19.79
N PRO A 338 6.33 -16.90 -19.68
CA PRO A 338 6.30 -18.08 -18.81
C PRO A 338 6.31 -17.66 -17.34
N ASP A 339 5.71 -18.47 -16.46
CA ASP A 339 6.02 -18.34 -15.03
C ASP A 339 7.52 -18.56 -14.86
N THR A 340 8.19 -17.66 -14.16
CA THR A 340 9.60 -17.90 -13.85
C THR A 340 9.67 -19.01 -12.80
N SER A 341 10.51 -20.01 -13.02
CA SER A 341 10.80 -20.98 -11.96
C SER A 341 11.60 -20.26 -10.88
N ASP A 342 10.95 -19.77 -9.83
CA ASP A 342 11.70 -19.24 -8.71
C ASP A 342 12.44 -20.40 -8.03
N ILE A 343 13.76 -20.48 -8.26
CA ILE A 343 14.65 -21.47 -7.66
C ILE A 343 14.92 -21.08 -6.19
N ILE A 344 14.67 -19.83 -5.80
CA ILE A 344 14.96 -19.28 -4.47
C ILE A 344 13.76 -18.45 -3.97
N PRO A 345 12.70 -19.12 -3.45
CA PRO A 345 11.38 -18.55 -3.12
C PRO A 345 11.33 -17.55 -1.95
N ASN A 346 12.41 -16.83 -1.68
CA ASN A 346 12.60 -16.10 -0.44
C ASN A 346 13.01 -14.62 -0.61
N ILE A 347 13.15 -14.10 -1.83
CA ILE A 347 13.53 -12.71 -2.08
C ILE A 347 12.31 -11.96 -2.62
N PRO A 348 11.44 -11.34 -1.79
CA PRO A 348 10.16 -10.76 -2.25
C PRO A 348 10.31 -9.55 -3.20
N THR A 349 11.52 -9.08 -3.46
CA THR A 349 11.81 -7.87 -4.24
C THR A 349 12.32 -8.14 -5.65
N ASP A 350 12.45 -9.40 -6.06
CA ASP A 350 12.85 -9.74 -7.42
C ASP A 350 11.64 -9.90 -8.36
N ASN A 351 11.92 -9.98 -9.66
CA ASN A 351 10.88 -10.13 -10.69
C ASN A 351 10.67 -11.59 -11.12
N ASN A 352 11.31 -12.56 -10.46
CA ASN A 352 11.12 -13.97 -10.77
C ASN A 352 9.86 -14.48 -10.07
N ARG A 353 8.68 -14.12 -10.60
CA ARG A 353 7.38 -14.47 -10.05
C ARG A 353 6.56 -15.37 -10.97
N LYS A 354 5.56 -16.01 -10.37
CA LYS A 354 4.37 -16.46 -11.10
C LYS A 354 3.58 -15.27 -11.60
N ARG A 355 2.90 -15.44 -12.74
CA ARG A 355 2.01 -14.43 -13.28
C ARG A 355 0.75 -14.30 -12.46
N SER A 356 0.29 -13.08 -12.28
CA SER A 356 -1.01 -12.72 -11.74
C SER A 356 -1.92 -12.37 -12.91
N LEU A 357 -2.50 -13.39 -13.55
CA LEU A 357 -3.31 -13.20 -14.76
C LEU A 357 -4.56 -12.36 -14.49
N ARG A 358 -5.11 -11.75 -15.54
CA ARG A 358 -6.49 -11.23 -15.52
C ARG A 358 -7.43 -12.38 -15.11
N THR A 359 -8.47 -12.11 -14.35
CA THR A 359 -9.39 -13.05 -13.67
C THR A 359 -8.85 -13.74 -12.41
N GLU A 360 -7.62 -13.42 -11.97
CA GLU A 360 -7.03 -13.98 -10.76
C GLU A 360 -6.72 -12.92 -9.69
N ILE A 361 -7.02 -13.26 -8.44
CA ILE A 361 -6.68 -12.48 -7.25
C ILE A 361 -5.66 -13.22 -6.42
N HIS A 362 -4.53 -12.57 -6.14
CA HIS A 362 -3.47 -13.10 -5.29
C HIS A 362 -3.12 -12.07 -4.22
N TRP A 363 -3.09 -12.49 -2.96
CA TRP A 363 -2.75 -11.60 -1.85
C TRP A 363 -1.31 -11.78 -1.41
N PRO A 364 -0.61 -10.70 -1.01
CA PRO A 364 0.71 -10.84 -0.42
C PRO A 364 0.60 -11.56 0.92
N VAL A 365 1.61 -12.36 1.25
CA VAL A 365 1.66 -13.07 2.54
C VAL A 365 1.67 -12.10 3.72
N ASP A 366 1.06 -12.48 4.84
CA ASP A 366 1.02 -11.63 6.05
C ASP A 366 2.38 -11.52 6.73
N ASN A 367 3.13 -12.64 6.76
CA ASN A 367 4.50 -12.70 7.22
C ASN A 367 5.44 -12.91 6.04
N VAL A 368 6.48 -12.10 5.92
CA VAL A 368 7.50 -12.25 4.86
C VAL A 368 8.26 -13.59 4.96
N SER A 369 8.23 -14.26 6.11
CA SER A 369 8.72 -15.63 6.29
C SER A 369 7.88 -16.68 5.57
N ASP A 370 6.61 -16.39 5.28
CA ASP A 370 5.65 -17.30 4.67
C ASP A 370 5.68 -17.24 3.13
N TRP A 371 6.52 -16.37 2.58
CA TRP A 371 6.76 -16.25 1.15
C TRP A 371 7.44 -17.52 0.64
N LYS A 372 6.81 -18.17 -0.35
CA LYS A 372 7.18 -19.47 -0.92
C LYS A 372 6.83 -19.53 -2.40
N ALA A 373 7.44 -20.45 -3.15
CA ALA A 373 7.18 -20.63 -4.58
C ALA A 373 5.69 -20.86 -4.90
N GLU A 374 4.93 -21.43 -3.97
CA GLU A 374 3.51 -21.68 -4.14
C GLU A 374 2.66 -20.40 -4.16
N ASN A 375 3.05 -19.34 -3.45
CA ASN A 375 2.32 -18.08 -3.30
C ASN A 375 3.07 -16.85 -3.88
N ASP A 376 4.01 -17.10 -4.79
CA ASP A 376 4.93 -16.11 -5.32
C ASP A 376 4.42 -15.38 -6.58
N TYR A 377 3.34 -14.60 -6.43
CA TYR A 377 2.64 -13.96 -7.55
C TYR A 377 2.96 -12.47 -7.75
N MET A 378 3.72 -11.88 -6.83
CA MET A 378 3.89 -10.44 -6.72
C MET A 378 5.32 -10.07 -6.38
N THR A 379 5.79 -8.96 -6.93
CA THR A 379 7.04 -8.32 -6.52
C THR A 379 6.75 -7.17 -5.56
N LEU A 380 7.39 -7.18 -4.40
CA LEU A 380 7.42 -6.07 -3.45
C LEU A 380 8.25 -4.92 -4.03
N VAL A 381 7.65 -3.73 -4.10
CA VAL A 381 8.31 -2.52 -4.59
C VAL A 381 9.47 -2.14 -3.69
N GLN A 382 10.66 -1.96 -4.28
CA GLN A 382 11.77 -1.26 -3.64
C GLN A 382 11.82 0.17 -4.15
N TRP A 383 11.65 1.15 -3.26
CA TRP A 383 11.57 2.56 -3.64
C TRP A 383 12.96 3.12 -3.97
N ASP A 384 13.11 3.72 -5.15
CA ASP A 384 14.31 4.39 -5.65
C ASP A 384 14.55 5.73 -4.96
N GLY A 385 13.52 6.57 -4.92
CA GLY A 385 13.53 7.83 -4.21
C GLY A 385 12.36 7.96 -3.26
N VAL A 386 12.54 8.80 -2.23
CA VAL A 386 11.50 9.21 -1.28
C VAL A 386 11.57 10.70 -1.02
N GLN A 387 10.43 11.31 -0.76
CA GLN A 387 10.30 12.73 -0.43
C GLN A 387 10.00 12.88 1.06
N ALA A 388 10.70 13.78 1.74
CA ALA A 388 10.34 14.16 3.10
C ALA A 388 8.92 14.77 3.15
N PRO A 389 8.14 14.52 4.22
CA PRO A 389 8.53 13.87 5.47
C PRO A 389 8.39 12.34 5.47
N ALA A 390 7.98 11.70 4.37
CA ALA A 390 7.85 10.26 4.33
C ALA A 390 9.20 9.57 4.60
N LEU A 391 9.16 8.52 5.43
CA LEU A 391 10.34 7.75 5.79
C LEU A 391 10.36 6.43 5.02
N ARG A 392 11.52 6.11 4.44
CA ARG A 392 11.77 4.81 3.82
C ARG A 392 12.33 3.85 4.86
N LEU A 393 11.59 2.78 5.14
CA LEU A 393 11.96 1.76 6.10
C LEU A 393 12.36 0.44 5.42
N GLY A 394 12.88 -0.48 6.24
CA GLY A 394 13.39 -1.79 5.81
C GLY A 394 14.91 -1.77 5.60
N GLY A 395 15.61 -2.68 6.26
CA GLY A 395 17.07 -2.84 6.20
C GLY A 395 17.54 -3.68 5.01
N SER A 396 18.85 -3.73 4.79
CA SER A 396 19.49 -4.64 3.84
C SER A 396 20.21 -5.78 4.57
N GLY A 397 19.92 -7.04 4.21
CA GLY A 397 20.67 -8.23 4.64
C GLY A 397 19.94 -9.15 5.63
N GLY A 398 20.39 -10.40 5.74
CA GLY A 398 19.81 -11.40 6.65
C GLY A 398 18.33 -11.70 6.38
N ASP A 399 17.47 -11.45 7.37
CA ASP A 399 16.01 -11.56 7.26
C ASP A 399 15.33 -10.26 6.78
N ALA A 400 16.11 -9.19 6.56
CA ALA A 400 15.61 -7.93 6.03
C ALA A 400 15.36 -8.06 4.52
N LYS A 401 14.29 -8.78 4.21
CA LYS A 401 13.77 -9.05 2.86
C LYS A 401 12.96 -7.87 2.28
N GLU A 402 12.65 -6.87 3.10
CA GLU A 402 11.85 -5.69 2.73
C GLU A 402 12.70 -4.41 2.60
N GLY A 403 13.97 -4.56 2.25
CA GLY A 403 14.90 -3.43 2.16
C GLY A 403 14.37 -2.33 1.25
N ARG A 404 14.21 -1.12 1.80
CA ARG A 404 13.68 0.07 1.11
C ARG A 404 12.24 -0.06 0.57
N ALA A 405 11.43 -0.97 1.11
CA ALA A 405 10.10 -1.28 0.54
C ALA A 405 8.92 -0.62 1.26
N ILE A 406 9.12 -0.12 2.48
CA ILE A 406 8.03 0.37 3.32
C ILE A 406 8.11 1.89 3.42
N ILE A 407 6.97 2.55 3.24
CA ILE A 407 6.82 3.98 3.51
C ILE A 407 6.07 4.18 4.82
N GLU A 408 6.66 4.93 5.73
CA GLU A 408 5.98 5.43 6.92
C GLU A 408 5.55 6.89 6.73
N ASP A 409 4.26 7.17 6.92
CA ASP A 409 3.70 8.53 6.90
C ASP A 409 2.55 8.65 7.92
N GLY A 410 2.61 9.67 8.77
CA GLY A 410 1.62 9.92 9.83
C GLY A 410 0.70 11.10 9.54
N SER A 411 0.57 11.55 8.29
CA SER A 411 -0.16 12.79 7.96
C SER A 411 -1.65 12.61 7.69
N LEU A 412 -2.09 11.43 7.22
CA LEU A 412 -3.51 11.10 7.07
C LEU A 412 -3.84 9.87 7.91
N LEU A 413 -4.40 10.09 9.10
CA LEU A 413 -4.69 9.03 10.07
C LEU A 413 -6.19 8.89 10.32
N THR A 414 -6.63 7.68 10.63
CA THR A 414 -7.99 7.48 11.15
C THR A 414 -8.07 8.01 12.58
N PRO A 415 -9.25 8.50 13.00
CA PRO A 415 -9.41 9.04 14.35
C PRO A 415 -9.16 7.97 15.41
N ASP A 416 -8.90 8.39 16.66
CA ASP A 416 -8.71 7.47 17.79
C ASP A 416 -10.03 6.97 18.40
N SER A 417 -11.17 7.47 17.90
CA SER A 417 -12.51 7.07 18.33
C SER A 417 -13.59 7.58 17.36
N GLY A 418 -14.84 7.15 17.56
CA GLY A 418 -15.99 7.73 16.85
C GLY A 418 -16.31 7.06 15.52
N VAL A 419 -16.43 7.88 14.46
CA VAL A 419 -16.76 7.47 13.09
C VAL A 419 -15.53 7.67 12.21
N ILE A 420 -15.25 6.71 11.34
CA ILE A 420 -14.20 6.84 10.34
C ILE A 420 -14.79 7.51 9.09
N ASP A 421 -14.24 8.67 8.73
CA ASP A 421 -14.53 9.37 7.47
C ASP A 421 -13.45 9.08 6.39
N TYR A 422 -12.41 8.31 6.78
CA TYR A 422 -11.17 8.10 6.04
C TYR A 422 -11.10 6.72 5.36
N SER A 423 -12.23 6.04 5.13
CA SER A 423 -12.25 4.68 4.58
C SER A 423 -12.42 4.62 3.06
N GLY A 424 -12.51 5.77 2.39
CA GLY A 424 -12.77 5.79 0.95
C GLY A 424 -11.62 5.18 0.16
N ILE A 425 -11.99 4.26 -0.73
CA ILE A 425 -11.14 3.61 -1.72
C ILE A 425 -11.67 4.05 -3.09
N ALA A 426 -10.79 4.33 -4.04
CA ALA A 426 -11.21 4.71 -5.38
C ALA A 426 -10.24 4.20 -6.44
N LEU A 427 -10.73 4.13 -7.67
CA LEU A 427 -9.92 4.00 -8.87
C LEU A 427 -9.71 5.37 -9.47
N HIS A 428 -8.52 5.61 -10.00
CA HIS A 428 -8.24 6.85 -10.70
C HIS A 428 -7.39 6.65 -11.94
N ALA A 429 -7.67 7.48 -12.94
CA ALA A 429 -6.79 7.77 -14.06
C ALA A 429 -6.63 9.30 -14.16
N THR A 430 -5.44 9.80 -14.47
CA THR A 430 -5.19 11.23 -14.60
C THR A 430 -4.33 11.56 -15.81
N GLY A 431 -4.53 12.77 -16.32
CA GLY A 431 -3.86 13.30 -17.50
C GLY A 431 -4.67 13.13 -18.79
N SER A 432 -4.06 13.57 -19.88
CA SER A 432 -4.65 13.67 -21.22
C SER A 432 -4.99 12.32 -21.85
N SER A 433 -4.54 11.21 -21.26
CA SER A 433 -4.82 9.83 -21.68
C SER A 433 -5.63 9.06 -20.63
N ALA A 434 -6.23 9.76 -19.67
CA ALA A 434 -7.05 9.12 -18.63
C ALA A 434 -8.18 8.28 -19.26
N ASP A 435 -8.76 8.75 -20.35
CA ASP A 435 -9.84 8.11 -21.10
C ASP A 435 -9.40 6.89 -21.95
N SER A 436 -8.10 6.59 -21.98
CA SER A 436 -7.56 5.37 -22.57
C SER A 436 -7.28 4.29 -21.52
N THR A 437 -7.75 4.46 -20.28
CA THR A 437 -7.50 3.57 -19.15
C THR A 437 -8.67 2.61 -18.89
N TYR A 438 -8.33 1.36 -18.61
CA TYR A 438 -9.23 0.31 -18.18
C TYR A 438 -8.76 -0.31 -16.87
N PHE A 439 -9.72 -0.67 -16.01
CA PHE A 439 -9.49 -1.40 -14.76
C PHE A 439 -10.24 -2.71 -14.76
N ASP A 440 -9.65 -3.74 -14.16
CA ASP A 440 -10.32 -5.01 -13.92
C ASP A 440 -9.82 -5.69 -12.64
N ASP A 441 -10.53 -6.71 -12.19
CA ASP A 441 -10.24 -7.55 -11.01
C ASP A 441 -9.90 -6.71 -9.77
N PHE A 442 -10.72 -5.68 -9.51
CA PHE A 442 -10.58 -4.87 -8.32
C PHE A 442 -10.91 -5.72 -7.09
N ALA A 443 -10.02 -5.70 -6.09
CA ALA A 443 -10.26 -6.43 -4.87
C ALA A 443 -9.80 -5.67 -3.63
N VAL A 444 -10.51 -5.94 -2.54
CA VAL A 444 -10.24 -5.46 -1.18
C VAL A 444 -10.15 -6.67 -0.28
N GLN A 445 -9.16 -6.68 0.63
CA GLN A 445 -9.09 -7.63 1.74
C GLN A 445 -8.81 -6.87 3.05
N TYR A 446 -9.55 -7.17 4.12
CA TYR A 446 -9.45 -6.45 5.40
C TYR A 446 -9.74 -7.33 6.62
#